data_AF-A0A821TGU9-F1
#
_entry.id   AF-A0A821TGU9-F1
#
_cell.length_a   1.000
_cell.length_b   1.000
_cell.length_c   1.000
_cell.angle_alpha   90.00
_cell.angle_beta   90.00
_cell.angle_gamma   90.00
#
_symmetry.space_group_name_H-M   'P 1'
#
loop_
_entity.id
_entity.type
_entity.pdbx_description
1 polymer ?
#
loop_
_entity_poly.entity_id
_entity_poly.type
_entity_poly.pdbx_seq_one_letter_code
_entity_poly.pdbx_strand_id
1 'polypeptide(L)'
;SRLWEVHLTITDESDPQLAGLTDSIKQDVRGSTGWQRMGHLMLKVGHFDQAEELYNGLLENASNDRDRAHIYHQLGLMKYHQ
;
A
#
# COMPACT_ATOMS: atom_id res chain seq x y z
N SER A 1 -2.07 -31.22 3.81
CA SER A 1 -1.96 -29.76 3.99
C SER A 1 -1.19 -29.49 5.28
N ARG A 2 -0.29 -28.49 5.30
CA ARG A 2 0.32 -27.99 6.53
C ARG A 2 -0.30 -26.63 6.81
N LEU A 3 -1.14 -26.55 7.84
CA LEU A 3 -1.63 -25.27 8.35
C LEU A 3 -0.58 -24.72 9.30
N TRP A 4 -0.12 -23.50 9.02
CA TRP A 4 0.73 -22.75 9.92
C TRP A 4 -0.14 -21.76 10.67
N GLU A 5 -0.14 -21.88 11.99
CA GLU A 5 -0.81 -20.95 12.88
C GLU A 5 0.18 -19.86 13.28
N VAL A 6 -0.09 -18.62 12.88
CA VAL A 6 0.75 -17.46 13.19
C VAL A 6 0.13 -16.72 14.37
N HIS A 7 0.83 -16.72 15.50
CA HIS A 7 0.46 -15.91 16.66
C HIS A 7 1.11 -14.54 16.54
N LEU A 8 0.30 -13.52 16.25
CA LEU A 8 0.73 -12.12 16.25
C LEU A 8 0.69 -11.59 17.69
N THR A 9 1.85 -11.51 18.34
CA THR A 9 2.01 -10.73 19.58
C THR A 9 2.13 -9.25 19.24
N ILE A 10 1.55 -8.38 20.06
CA ILE A 10 1.81 -6.92 20.00
C ILE A 10 3.31 -6.76 20.24
N THR A 11 4.04 -6.48 19.17
CA THR A 11 5.47 -6.21 19.20
C THR A 11 5.69 -4.81 19.71
N ASP A 12 6.66 -4.66 20.61
CA ASP A 12 7.17 -3.37 21.06
C ASP A 12 7.51 -2.50 19.83
N GLU A 13 7.19 -1.20 19.86
CA GLU A 13 7.52 -0.25 18.77
C GLU A 13 9.02 -0.22 18.44
N SER A 14 9.85 -0.78 19.33
CA SER A 14 11.30 -0.91 19.19
C SER A 14 11.79 -2.24 18.62
N ASP A 15 10.92 -3.11 18.08
CA ASP A 15 11.34 -4.31 17.36
C ASP A 15 12.23 -3.94 16.14
N PRO A 16 13.52 -4.32 16.12
CA PRO A 16 14.44 -3.94 15.05
C PRO A 16 14.05 -4.49 13.67
N GLN A 17 13.33 -5.61 13.61
CA GLN A 17 12.85 -6.19 12.36
C GLN A 17 11.71 -5.35 11.79
N LEU A 18 10.79 -4.89 12.66
CA LEU A 18 9.71 -4.00 12.25
C LEU A 18 10.22 -2.61 11.90
N ALA A 19 11.23 -2.10 12.61
CA ALA A 19 11.90 -0.85 12.24
C ALA A 19 12.53 -0.95 10.84
N GLY A 20 13.28 -2.02 10.56
CA GLY A 20 13.89 -2.25 9.25
C GLY A 20 12.88 -2.44 8.12
N LEU A 21 11.78 -3.17 8.38
CA LEU A 21 10.66 -3.31 7.43
C LEU A 21 10.00 -1.96 7.16
N THR A 22 9.72 -1.19 8.20
CA THR A 22 9.10 0.13 8.10
C THR A 22 9.96 1.10 7.29
N ASP A 23 11.28 1.10 7.52
CA ASP A 23 12.20 1.95 6.77
C ASP A 23 12.33 1.52 5.30
N SER A 24 12.33 0.22 5.03
CA SER A 24 12.31 -0.32 3.66
C SER A 24 11.03 0.12 2.93
N ILE A 25 9.88 0.00 3.58
CA ILE A 25 8.59 0.46 3.06
C ILE A 25 8.62 1.97 2.80
N LYS A 26 9.15 2.79 3.72
CA LYS A 26 9.29 4.25 3.52
C LYS A 26 10.13 4.60 2.30
N GLN A 27 11.20 3.85 2.03
CA GLN A 27 12.01 4.04 0.82
C GLN A 27 11.27 3.60 -0.45
N ASP A 28 10.56 2.47 -0.41
CA ASP A 28 9.78 1.96 -1.54
C ASP A 28 8.67 2.93 -1.98
N VAL A 29 8.01 3.58 -1.02
CA VAL A 29 6.93 4.55 -1.31
C VAL A 29 7.44 5.98 -1.49
N ARG A 30 8.76 6.19 -1.46
CA ARG A 30 9.41 7.49 -1.63
C ARG A 30 9.17 8.00 -3.04
N GLY A 31 8.83 9.29 -3.17
CA GLY A 31 8.50 9.92 -4.46
C GLY A 31 7.01 9.95 -4.81
N SER A 32 6.17 9.14 -4.14
CA SER A 32 4.70 9.30 -4.20
C SER A 32 4.28 10.46 -3.30
N THR A 33 3.32 11.29 -3.72
CA THR A 33 2.79 12.41 -2.92
C THR A 33 1.63 11.93 -2.04
N GLY A 34 1.41 12.58 -0.88
CA GLY A 34 0.27 12.41 0.03
C GLY A 34 -0.49 11.08 -0.05
N TRP A 35 -1.68 11.12 -0.64
CA TRP A 35 -2.58 9.97 -0.77
C TRP A 35 -2.08 8.85 -1.68
N GLN A 36 -1.29 9.15 -2.71
CA GLN A 36 -0.68 8.12 -3.57
C GLN A 36 0.29 7.24 -2.76
N ARG A 37 1.03 7.85 -1.84
CA ARG A 37 1.91 7.12 -0.92
C ARG A 37 1.12 6.19 0.00
N MET A 38 -0.02 6.66 0.50
CA MET A 38 -0.90 5.87 1.36
C MET A 38 -1.48 4.66 0.61
N GLY A 39 -1.99 4.86 -0.61
CA GLY A 39 -2.50 3.76 -1.43
C GLY A 39 -1.43 2.72 -1.75
N HIS A 40 -0.21 3.16 -2.10
CA HIS A 40 0.89 2.24 -2.38
C HIS A 40 1.31 1.45 -1.13
N LEU A 41 1.29 2.07 0.05
CA LEU A 41 1.51 1.38 1.31
C LEU A 41 0.46 0.30 1.55
N MET A 42 -0.84 0.62 1.38
CA MET A 42 -1.93 -0.35 1.53
C MET A 42 -1.75 -1.57 0.62
N LEU A 43 -1.33 -1.37 -0.63
CA LEU A 43 -1.01 -2.47 -1.54
C LEU A 43 0.14 -3.34 -1.03
N LYS A 44 1.22 -2.73 -0.52
CA LYS A 44 2.39 -3.45 0.01
C LYS A 44 2.07 -4.28 1.25
N VAL A 45 1.14 -3.84 2.09
CA VAL A 45 0.71 -4.58 3.28
C VAL A 45 -0.48 -5.51 3.04
N GLY A 46 -1.00 -5.60 1.80
CA GLY A 46 -2.07 -6.52 1.40
C GLY A 46 -3.49 -6.03 1.69
N HIS A 47 -3.67 -4.75 2.01
CA HIS A 47 -4.96 -4.13 2.25
C HIS A 47 -5.61 -3.67 0.93
N PHE A 48 -5.89 -4.63 0.03
CA PHE A 48 -6.30 -4.34 -1.35
C PHE A 48 -7.65 -3.60 -1.45
N ASP A 49 -8.66 -4.00 -0.69
CA ASP A 49 -9.99 -3.37 -0.75
C ASP A 49 -9.95 -1.89 -0.35
N GLN A 50 -9.16 -1.56 0.68
CA GLN A 50 -8.98 -0.18 1.13
C GLN A 50 -8.16 0.65 0.14
N ALA A 51 -7.17 0.02 -0.52
CA ALA A 51 -6.44 0.66 -1.60
C ALA A 51 -7.36 0.95 -2.80
N GLU A 52 -8.24 0.03 -3.16
CA GLU A 52 -9.22 0.20 -4.23
C GLU A 52 -10.16 1.39 -3.96
N GLU A 53 -10.74 1.47 -2.76
CA GLU A 53 -11.61 2.57 -2.34
C GLU A 53 -10.87 3.92 -2.42
N LEU A 54 -9.66 3.99 -1.86
CA LEU A 54 -8.85 5.21 -1.89
C LEU A 54 -8.54 5.65 -3.32
N TYR A 55 -8.09 4.73 -4.18
CA TYR A 55 -7.73 5.06 -5.56
C TYR A 55 -8.94 5.47 -6.39
N ASN A 56 -10.10 4.86 -6.18
CA ASN A 56 -11.35 5.30 -6.83
C ASN A 56 -11.75 6.72 -6.38
N GLY A 57 -11.68 7.03 -5.08
CA GLY A 57 -11.94 8.39 -4.59
C GLY A 57 -10.93 9.44 -5.11
N LEU A 58 -9.66 9.07 -5.26
CA LEU A 58 -8.66 9.93 -5.91
C LEU A 58 -8.95 10.14 -7.40
N LEU A 59 -9.46 9.12 -8.09
CA LEU A 59 -9.79 9.18 -9.51
C LEU A 59 -10.90 10.18 -9.79
N GLU A 60 -11.94 10.20 -8.94
CA GLU A 60 -13.06 11.16 -9.01
C GLU A 60 -12.57 12.61 -8.92
N ASN A 61 -11.49 12.85 -8.18
CA ASN A 61 -10.93 14.19 -7.92
C ASN A 61 -9.67 14.50 -8.74
N ALA A 62 -9.30 13.65 -9.70
CA ALA A 62 -8.05 13.80 -10.45
C ALA A 62 -8.07 15.04 -11.36
N SER A 63 -7.17 15.98 -11.08
CA SER A 63 -7.12 17.28 -11.78
C SER A 63 -6.52 17.22 -13.19
N ASN A 64 -5.76 16.17 -13.50
CA ASN A 64 -5.03 16.05 -14.77
C ASN A 64 -4.84 14.57 -15.18
N ASP A 65 -4.44 14.37 -16.44
CA ASP A 65 -4.26 13.02 -17.01
C ASP A 65 -3.09 12.25 -16.42
N ARG A 66 -2.05 12.95 -15.93
CA ARG A 66 -0.91 12.30 -15.29
C ARG A 66 -1.34 11.62 -13.99
N ASP A 67 -2.16 12.29 -13.19
CA ASP A 67 -2.70 11.73 -11.95
C ASP A 67 -3.62 10.55 -12.26
N ARG A 68 -4.51 10.68 -13.25
CA ARG A 68 -5.37 9.57 -13.71
C ARG A 68 -4.55 8.37 -14.16
N ALA A 69 -3.53 8.58 -14.99
CA ALA A 69 -2.67 7.51 -15.49
C ALA A 69 -1.95 6.77 -14.34
N HIS A 70 -1.45 7.52 -13.36
CA HIS A 70 -0.84 6.91 -12.17
C HIS A 70 -1.86 6.09 -11.37
N ILE A 71 -3.06 6.63 -11.13
CA ILE A 71 -4.12 5.94 -10.38
C ILE A 71 -4.55 4.64 -11.09
N TYR A 72 -4.77 4.70 -12.41
CA TYR A 72 -5.10 3.50 -13.19
C TYR A 72 -3.99 2.44 -13.16
N HIS A 73 -2.73 2.87 -13.19
CA HIS A 73 -1.61 1.95 -13.04
C HIS A 73 -1.63 1.22 -11.69
N GLN A 74 -1.92 1.93 -10.59
CA GLN A 74 -2.01 1.32 -9.26
C GLN A 74 -3.20 0.37 -9.12
N LEU A 75 -4.38 0.74 -9.64
CA LEU A 75 -5.55 -0.14 -9.70
C LEU A 75 -5.26 -1.41 -10.52
N GLY A 76 -4.50 -1.29 -11.62
CA GLY A 76 -4.04 -2.43 -12.41
C GLY A 76 -3.10 -3.37 -11.64
N LEU A 77 -2.10 -2.81 -10.95
CA LEU A 77 -1.19 -3.59 -10.11
C LEU A 77 -1.95 -4.34 -9.01
N MET A 78 -2.90 -3.68 -8.37
CA MET A 78 -3.76 -4.29 -7.36
C MET A 78 -4.51 -5.51 -7.90
N LYS A 79 -5.20 -5.38 -9.05
CA LYS A 79 -5.93 -6.50 -9.67
C LYS A 79 -5.02 -7.65 -10.12
N TYR A 80 -3.75 -7.38 -10.40
CA TYR A 80 -2.76 -8.42 -10.70
C TYR A 80 -2.31 -9.20 -9.44
N HIS A 81 -2.34 -8.55 -8.27
CA HIS A 81 -1.93 -9.14 -7.00
C HIS A 81 -3.07 -9.86 -6.24
N GLN A 82 -4.33 -9.65 -6.64
CA GLN A 82 -5.53 -10.37 -6.18
C GLN A 82 -5.67 -11.74 -6.87
#